data_AF-A0A9P8Q7H1-F1
#
_entry.id   AF-A0A9P8Q7H1-F1
#
_cell.length_a   1.000
_cell.length_b   1.000
_cell.length_c   1.000
_cell.angle_alpha   90.00
_cell.angle_beta   90.00
_cell.angle_gamma   90.00
#
_symmetry.space_group_name_H-M   'P 1'
#
loop_
_entity.id
_entity.type
_entity.pdbx_description
1 polymer ?
#
loop_
_entity_poly.entity_id
_entity_poly.type
_entity_poly.pdbx_seq_one_letter_code
_entity_poly.pdbx_strand_id
1 'polypeptide(L)'
;MSLLRTSIRACTGSLPSRAVLSPRSNAVASYSMKFPTLDTEPIKETKATETKKSTTEPTTSTSTSTSSDPSQVKQVKLSAKERAKFSSMSIRDIFDGFLTTEESYDPIDTKPIFEDPSKFPALSTFHRDQVIQEVEKRMKRNWGLMTDDQKRMAYYISYANWGPRETLSEGSTKYGNVPPEDLPFALPSKLAMVNPTALTKIHKLPDVDLLQISEGRKEEFKNMTRKFDPLSKAVIYFALIISCLALWRDKLYGEEDMERLKHELPESPLVLAELKRQQEYEDEQRLIKEKQEQEERERLTLEEEQSKRSSAKKWYYLWLR
;
A
#
# COMPACT_ATOMS: atom_id res chain seq x y z
N MET A 1 16.06 -47.22 -19.97
CA MET A 1 14.62 -47.22 -20.32
C MET A 1 13.84 -47.82 -19.16
N SER A 2 13.25 -46.99 -18.31
CA SER A 2 12.18 -47.40 -17.38
C SER A 2 11.40 -46.15 -17.01
N LEU A 3 10.20 -46.02 -17.56
CA LEU A 3 9.32 -44.88 -17.37
C LEU A 3 8.43 -45.13 -16.15
N LEU A 4 8.71 -44.43 -15.06
CA LEU A 4 7.83 -44.37 -13.89
C LEU A 4 6.61 -43.50 -14.23
N ARG A 5 5.46 -44.15 -14.42
CA ARG A 5 4.15 -43.49 -14.56
C ARG A 5 3.59 -43.18 -13.18
N THR A 6 3.64 -41.92 -12.80
CA THR A 6 2.93 -41.38 -11.63
C THR A 6 1.45 -41.23 -11.96
N SER A 7 0.62 -42.00 -11.27
CA SER A 7 -0.85 -41.98 -11.39
C SER A 7 -1.41 -40.90 -10.46
N ILE A 8 -1.97 -39.83 -11.04
CA ILE A 8 -2.64 -38.75 -10.31
C ILE A 8 -4.11 -39.19 -10.11
N ARG A 9 -4.47 -39.50 -8.86
CA ARG A 9 -5.86 -39.76 -8.45
C ARG A 9 -6.55 -38.42 -8.16
N ALA A 10 -7.53 -38.06 -9.00
CA ALA A 10 -8.40 -36.92 -8.77
C ALA A 10 -9.42 -37.23 -7.66
N CYS A 11 -9.35 -36.49 -6.55
CA CYS A 11 -10.37 -36.50 -5.50
C CYS A 11 -11.52 -35.57 -5.92
N THR A 12 -12.64 -36.15 -6.38
CA THR A 12 -13.89 -35.41 -6.58
C THR A 12 -14.60 -35.24 -5.24
N GLY A 13 -14.37 -34.10 -4.58
CA GLY A 13 -15.10 -33.70 -3.38
C GLY A 13 -16.54 -33.29 -3.72
N SER A 14 -17.50 -34.06 -3.20
CA SER A 14 -18.93 -33.74 -3.20
C SER A 14 -19.20 -32.55 -2.28
N LEU A 15 -19.67 -31.43 -2.84
CA LEU A 15 -20.09 -30.25 -2.09
C LEU A 15 -21.40 -30.51 -1.32
N PRO A 16 -21.55 -30.00 -0.08
CA PRO A 16 -22.80 -30.10 0.66
C PRO A 16 -23.88 -29.17 0.09
N SER A 17 -25.09 -29.71 -0.05
CA SER A 17 -26.32 -29.00 -0.44
C SER A 17 -26.55 -27.74 0.41
N ARG A 18 -26.64 -26.60 -0.28
CA ARG A 18 -27.05 -25.31 0.28
C ARG A 18 -28.51 -25.37 0.76
N ALA A 19 -28.73 -25.00 2.01
CA ALA A 19 -30.07 -24.77 2.56
C ALA A 19 -30.75 -23.60 1.84
N VAL A 20 -31.97 -23.85 1.35
CA VAL A 20 -32.85 -22.86 0.73
C VAL A 20 -33.49 -22.03 1.84
N LEU A 21 -32.99 -20.79 2.01
CA LEU A 21 -33.65 -19.78 2.85
C LEU A 21 -34.83 -19.18 2.07
N SER A 22 -35.99 -19.12 2.70
CA SER A 22 -37.21 -18.54 2.13
C SER A 22 -37.08 -17.02 1.95
N PRO A 23 -37.74 -16.44 0.93
CA PRO A 23 -37.72 -15.00 0.73
C PRO A 23 -38.61 -14.31 1.76
N ARG A 24 -38.01 -13.50 2.65
CA ARG A 24 -38.74 -12.48 3.40
C ARG A 24 -39.19 -11.38 2.44
N SER A 25 -40.49 -11.16 2.37
CA SER A 25 -41.13 -10.05 1.66
C SER A 25 -40.78 -8.72 2.32
N ASN A 26 -39.79 -8.01 1.76
CA ASN A 26 -39.56 -6.61 2.10
C ASN A 26 -40.54 -5.75 1.29
N ALA A 27 -41.56 -5.22 1.97
CA ALA A 27 -42.40 -4.16 1.45
C ALA A 27 -41.52 -2.92 1.21
N VAL A 28 -41.34 -2.57 -0.06
CA VAL A 28 -40.63 -1.35 -0.47
C VAL A 28 -41.60 -0.18 -0.31
N ALA A 29 -41.43 0.60 0.75
CA ALA A 29 -42.05 1.92 0.85
C ALA A 29 -41.37 2.86 -0.16
N SER A 30 -42.07 3.17 -1.24
CA SER A 30 -41.66 4.15 -2.24
C SER A 30 -41.68 5.56 -1.62
N TYR A 31 -40.53 6.06 -1.20
CA TYR A 31 -40.36 7.47 -0.83
C TYR A 31 -40.22 8.30 -2.11
N SER A 32 -41.29 9.01 -2.45
CA SER A 32 -41.31 10.03 -3.50
C SER A 32 -40.65 11.31 -2.97
N MET A 33 -39.37 11.50 -3.29
CA MET A 33 -38.64 12.74 -3.02
C MET A 33 -39.08 13.79 -4.04
N LYS A 34 -40.01 14.67 -3.65
CA LYS A 34 -40.29 15.91 -4.39
C LYS A 34 -39.13 16.88 -4.15
N PHE A 35 -38.31 17.09 -5.18
CA PHE A 35 -37.31 18.15 -5.16
C PHE A 35 -38.02 19.51 -5.34
N PRO A 36 -37.73 20.51 -4.49
CA PRO A 36 -38.21 21.86 -4.70
C PRO A 36 -37.48 22.47 -5.90
N THR A 37 -38.25 22.91 -6.89
CA THR A 37 -37.80 23.79 -7.97
C THR A 37 -37.38 25.13 -7.36
N LEU A 38 -36.10 25.46 -7.47
CA LEU A 38 -35.56 26.77 -7.11
C LEU A 38 -35.90 27.76 -8.23
N ASP A 39 -36.89 28.60 -7.98
CA ASP A 39 -37.17 29.78 -8.80
C ASP A 39 -35.98 30.74 -8.72
N THR A 40 -35.41 31.03 -9.90
CA THR A 40 -34.24 31.89 -10.06
C THR A 40 -34.71 33.34 -10.21
N GLU A 41 -34.60 34.14 -9.15
CA GLU A 41 -34.76 35.59 -9.26
C GLU A 41 -33.44 36.25 -9.73
N PRO A 42 -33.50 37.29 -10.59
CA PRO A 42 -32.32 37.99 -11.10
C PRO A 42 -31.74 38.97 -10.06
N ILE A 43 -30.45 38.78 -9.76
CA ILE A 43 -29.66 39.64 -8.88
C ILE A 43 -29.40 40.99 -9.58
N LYS A 44 -29.79 42.08 -8.93
CA LYS A 44 -29.47 43.47 -9.30
C LYS A 44 -28.03 43.80 -8.93
N GLU A 45 -27.32 44.40 -9.88
CA GLU A 45 -26.01 45.03 -9.73
C GLU A 45 -26.04 46.16 -8.70
N THR A 46 -25.06 46.19 -7.79
CA THR A 46 -24.63 47.41 -7.12
C THR A 46 -23.10 47.52 -7.12
N LYS A 47 -22.69 48.78 -7.16
CA LYS A 47 -21.46 49.34 -7.70
C LYS A 47 -20.55 49.80 -6.56
N ALA A 48 -19.25 49.51 -6.70
CA ALA A 48 -18.05 50.19 -6.19
C ALA A 48 -18.07 50.94 -4.85
N THR A 49 -17.05 50.72 -4.00
CA THR A 49 -16.19 51.82 -3.49
C THR A 49 -14.81 51.30 -3.04
N GLU A 50 -13.76 51.91 -3.57
CA GLU A 50 -12.36 51.84 -3.10
C GLU A 50 -12.18 52.60 -1.77
N THR A 51 -11.25 52.17 -0.90
CA THR A 51 -10.52 53.12 -0.03
C THR A 51 -9.13 52.57 0.35
N LYS A 52 -8.08 53.32 -0.02
CA LYS A 52 -6.68 53.20 0.41
C LYS A 52 -6.44 53.90 1.77
N LYS A 53 -5.57 53.35 2.64
CA LYS A 53 -4.69 54.07 3.61
C LYS A 53 -3.75 53.03 4.28
N SER A 54 -2.45 52.93 3.97
CA SER A 54 -1.24 53.71 4.37
C SER A 54 -0.81 53.64 5.86
N THR A 55 0.49 53.32 6.04
CA THR A 55 1.40 53.70 7.16
C THR A 55 1.27 52.81 8.43
N THR A 56 2.29 52.19 9.04
CA THR A 56 3.66 52.64 9.41
C THR A 56 4.51 51.44 9.87
N GLU A 57 5.81 51.46 9.58
CA GLU A 57 6.85 50.60 10.18
C GLU A 57 7.14 50.98 11.66
N PRO A 58 7.87 50.12 12.40
CA PRO A 58 9.17 50.62 12.84
C PRO A 58 10.34 49.63 12.68
N THR A 59 11.41 50.19 12.13
CA THR A 59 12.82 49.83 12.24
C THR A 59 13.28 49.40 13.63
N THR A 60 14.13 48.37 13.71
CA THR A 60 15.23 48.31 14.68
C THR A 60 16.46 47.67 14.03
N SER A 61 17.47 48.50 13.85
CA SER A 61 18.83 48.21 13.41
C SER A 61 19.62 47.43 14.47
N THR A 62 20.47 46.47 14.08
CA THR A 62 21.73 46.15 14.81
C THR A 62 22.77 45.53 13.87
N SER A 63 23.73 46.37 13.51
CA SER A 63 25.14 46.17 13.14
C SER A 63 25.66 44.86 12.52
N THR A 64 26.18 45.06 11.31
CA THR A 64 27.30 44.40 10.64
C THR A 64 28.55 44.24 11.52
N SER A 65 29.18 43.06 11.46
CA SER A 65 30.65 42.99 11.44
C SER A 65 31.09 41.84 10.53
N THR A 66 31.72 42.23 9.44
CA THR A 66 32.46 41.39 8.50
C THR A 66 33.91 41.37 8.97
N SER A 67 34.47 40.21 9.26
CA SER A 67 35.93 40.04 9.27
C SER A 67 36.31 38.78 8.49
N SER A 68 37.08 39.04 7.45
CA SER A 68 37.89 38.11 6.68
C SER A 68 39.15 37.73 7.47
N ASP A 69 39.38 36.45 7.72
CA ASP A 69 40.67 35.79 7.41
C ASP A 69 40.59 34.25 7.64
N PRO A 70 41.24 33.43 6.81
CA PRO A 70 41.27 31.98 6.94
C PRO A 70 42.45 31.53 7.82
N SER A 71 42.30 30.34 8.43
CA SER A 71 43.30 29.59 9.21
C SER A 71 43.16 29.71 10.72
N GLN A 72 42.45 28.75 11.31
CA GLN A 72 42.99 27.87 12.35
C GLN A 72 41.90 26.85 12.74
N VAL A 73 41.94 25.67 12.13
CA VAL A 73 41.16 24.51 12.58
C VAL A 73 41.74 24.05 13.92
N LYS A 74 41.26 24.64 15.02
CA LYS A 74 41.44 24.07 16.36
C LYS A 74 40.65 22.77 16.41
N GLN A 75 41.33 21.63 16.30
CA GLN A 75 40.74 20.34 16.61
C GLN A 75 40.36 20.32 18.10
N VAL A 76 39.08 20.58 18.38
CA VAL A 76 38.51 20.38 19.70
C VAL A 76 38.60 18.89 20.00
N LYS A 77 39.50 18.52 20.91
CA LYS A 77 39.61 17.15 21.41
C LYS A 77 38.38 16.87 22.27
N LEU A 78 37.32 16.38 21.63
CA LEU A 78 36.12 15.87 22.30
C LEU A 78 36.52 14.82 23.34
N SER A 79 35.99 14.97 24.55
CA SER A 79 36.25 14.10 25.68
C SER A 79 35.87 12.65 25.35
N ALA A 80 36.59 11.67 25.89
CA ALA A 80 36.30 10.25 25.66
C ALA A 80 34.84 9.88 25.98
N LYS A 81 34.22 10.60 26.93
CA LYS A 81 32.80 10.44 27.28
C LYS A 81 31.85 10.98 26.21
N GLU A 82 32.24 12.03 25.49
CA GLU A 82 31.44 12.60 24.39
C GLU A 82 31.56 11.74 23.13
N ARG A 83 32.74 11.15 22.88
CA ARG A 83 32.94 10.17 21.80
C ARG A 83 32.17 8.87 22.04
N ALA A 84 32.12 8.39 23.28
CA ALA A 84 31.31 7.24 23.65
C ALA A 84 29.81 7.52 23.42
N LYS A 85 29.33 8.71 23.83
CA LYS A 85 27.96 9.17 23.57
C LYS A 85 27.64 9.28 22.08
N PHE A 86 28.57 9.81 21.28
CA PHE A 86 28.43 9.86 19.81
C PHE A 86 28.41 8.47 19.16
N SER A 87 29.17 7.50 19.68
CA SER A 87 29.13 6.13 19.15
C SER A 87 27.89 5.34 19.59
N SER A 88 27.27 5.73 20.71
CA SER A 88 26.02 5.13 21.19
C SER A 88 24.76 5.73 20.56
N MET A 89 24.87 6.89 19.89
CA MET A 89 23.78 7.40 19.07
C MET A 89 23.71 6.56 17.79
N SER A 90 22.60 5.83 17.67
CA SER A 90 22.37 4.97 16.51
C SER A 90 22.34 5.83 15.24
N ILE A 91 22.86 5.31 14.13
CA ILE A 91 22.75 5.95 12.81
C ILE A 91 21.30 6.31 12.49
N ARG A 92 20.33 5.61 13.09
CA ARG A 92 18.91 5.97 13.04
C ARG A 92 18.60 7.34 13.65
N ASP A 93 19.12 7.71 14.82
CA ASP A 93 18.86 9.01 15.45
C ASP A 93 19.46 10.18 14.66
N ILE A 94 20.60 9.95 14.01
CA ILE A 94 21.26 10.97 13.17
C ILE A 94 20.45 11.19 11.89
N PHE A 95 19.82 10.15 11.35
CA PHE A 95 18.90 10.27 10.22
C PHE A 95 17.54 10.81 10.63
N ASP A 96 17.03 10.46 11.81
CA ASP A 96 15.74 10.95 12.31
C ASP A 96 15.82 12.46 12.55
N GLY A 97 16.89 12.96 13.16
CA GLY A 97 17.09 14.40 13.37
C GLY A 97 17.39 15.22 12.10
N PHE A 98 17.77 14.57 10.99
CA PHE A 98 18.00 15.23 9.70
C PHE A 98 16.75 15.20 8.79
N LEU A 99 15.85 14.23 8.99
CA LEU A 99 14.56 14.12 8.26
C LEU A 99 13.37 14.69 9.03
N THR A 100 13.48 14.85 10.35
CA THR A 100 12.48 15.51 11.20
C THR A 100 12.98 16.89 11.61
N THR A 101 13.19 17.78 10.63
CA THR A 101 13.01 19.20 10.96
C THR A 101 11.59 19.33 11.49
N GLU A 102 11.45 19.60 12.79
CA GLU A 102 10.18 19.84 13.46
C GLU A 102 9.48 21.06 12.83
N GLU A 103 8.92 20.90 11.64
CA GLU A 103 7.85 21.76 11.16
C GLU A 103 6.63 21.43 12.01
N SER A 104 6.57 22.04 13.19
CA SER A 104 5.34 22.17 13.95
C SER A 104 4.39 23.03 13.12
N TYR A 105 3.66 22.37 12.23
CA TYR A 105 2.58 22.97 11.48
C TYR A 105 1.42 23.23 12.44
N ASP A 106 1.06 24.51 12.55
CA ASP A 106 -0.14 24.91 13.30
C ASP A 106 -1.38 24.22 12.71
N PRO A 107 -2.35 23.83 13.55
CA PRO A 107 -3.59 23.23 13.07
C PRO A 107 -4.33 24.21 12.16
N ILE A 108 -4.65 23.78 10.95
CA ILE A 108 -5.35 24.61 9.97
C ILE A 108 -6.84 24.73 10.32
N ASP A 109 -7.42 25.91 10.05
CA ASP A 109 -8.88 26.03 10.08
C ASP A 109 -9.48 25.25 8.91
N THR A 110 -10.22 24.19 9.21
CA THR A 110 -10.80 23.28 8.21
C THR A 110 -12.10 23.80 7.59
N LYS A 111 -12.72 24.83 8.18
CA LYS A 111 -13.97 25.42 7.69
C LYS A 111 -13.91 25.94 6.25
N PRO A 112 -12.96 26.81 5.85
CA PRO A 112 -12.88 27.32 4.48
C PRO A 112 -12.61 26.22 3.44
N ILE A 113 -12.05 25.10 3.88
CA ILE A 113 -11.78 23.94 3.03
C ILE A 113 -13.08 23.14 2.83
N PHE A 114 -13.89 22.98 3.87
CA PHE A 114 -15.20 22.31 3.74
C PHE A 114 -16.18 23.06 2.83
N GLU A 115 -16.14 24.38 2.83
CA GLU A 115 -16.97 25.21 1.94
C GLU A 115 -16.57 25.02 0.46
N ASP A 116 -15.25 24.98 0.17
CA ASP A 116 -14.71 24.83 -1.18
C ASP A 116 -13.77 23.62 -1.31
N PRO A 117 -14.29 22.42 -1.65
CA PRO A 117 -13.48 21.21 -1.78
C PRO A 117 -12.36 21.31 -2.83
N SER A 118 -12.49 22.20 -3.81
CA SER A 118 -11.48 22.44 -4.84
C SER A 118 -10.16 22.97 -4.29
N LYS A 119 -10.14 23.53 -3.07
CA LYS A 119 -8.91 24.00 -2.39
C LYS A 119 -8.09 22.86 -1.79
N PHE A 120 -8.70 21.70 -1.58
CA PHE A 120 -8.07 20.53 -0.97
C PHE A 120 -6.75 20.08 -1.63
N PRO A 121 -6.65 19.91 -2.97
CA PRO A 121 -5.41 19.47 -3.60
C PRO A 121 -4.26 20.49 -3.49
N ALA A 122 -4.56 21.77 -3.31
CA ALA A 122 -3.55 22.83 -3.16
C ALA A 122 -2.90 22.87 -1.76
N LEU A 123 -3.45 22.13 -0.80
CA LEU A 123 -2.92 22.06 0.57
C LEU A 123 -1.66 21.20 0.64
N SER A 124 -0.75 21.52 1.57
CA SER A 124 0.36 20.64 1.92
C SER A 124 -0.16 19.27 2.39
N THR A 125 0.61 18.20 2.20
CA THR A 125 0.25 16.84 2.63
C THR A 125 -0.18 16.76 4.10
N PHE A 126 0.53 17.44 5.00
CA PHE A 126 0.18 17.45 6.42
C PHE A 126 -1.22 18.04 6.69
N HIS A 127 -1.52 19.22 6.16
CA HIS A 127 -2.85 19.82 6.26
C HIS A 127 -3.95 18.98 5.59
N ARG A 128 -3.64 18.28 4.47
CA ARG A 128 -4.59 17.33 3.86
C ARG A 128 -4.92 16.18 4.81
N ASP A 129 -3.93 15.61 5.47
CA ASP A 129 -4.12 14.53 6.44
C ASP A 129 -4.95 14.98 7.65
N GLN A 130 -4.74 16.20 8.14
CA GLN A 130 -5.59 16.78 9.19
C GLN A 130 -7.05 16.86 8.77
N VAL A 131 -7.33 17.39 7.57
CA VAL A 131 -8.70 17.48 7.02
C VAL A 131 -9.31 16.09 6.86
N ILE A 132 -8.55 15.11 6.34
CA ILE A 132 -9.01 13.72 6.19
C ILE A 132 -9.38 13.14 7.56
N GLN A 133 -8.51 13.28 8.56
CA GLN A 133 -8.76 12.77 9.91
C GLN A 133 -10.00 13.40 10.55
N GLU A 134 -10.22 14.70 10.35
CA GLU A 134 -11.44 15.37 10.82
C GLU A 134 -12.70 14.83 10.14
N VAL A 135 -12.66 14.64 8.81
CA VAL A 135 -13.78 14.10 8.04
C VAL A 135 -14.07 12.66 8.46
N GLU A 136 -13.04 11.81 8.59
CA GLU A 136 -13.20 10.42 9.05
C GLU A 136 -13.78 10.34 10.47
N LYS A 137 -13.30 11.20 11.38
CA LYS A 137 -13.83 11.28 12.75
C LYS A 137 -15.31 11.65 12.78
N ARG A 138 -15.75 12.50 11.84
CA ARG A 138 -17.17 12.87 11.68
C ARG A 138 -17.97 11.76 10.99
N MET A 139 -17.41 11.08 9.99
CA MET A 139 -18.05 9.95 9.30
C MET A 139 -18.30 8.74 10.22
N LYS A 140 -17.47 8.56 11.26
CA LYS A 140 -17.68 7.55 12.31
C LYS A 140 -18.88 7.88 13.22
N ARG A 141 -19.39 9.11 13.21
CA ARG A 141 -20.59 9.53 13.97
C ARG A 141 -21.85 9.34 13.12
N ASN A 142 -23.00 9.67 13.70
CA ASN A 142 -24.26 9.65 12.96
C ASN A 142 -24.22 10.65 11.79
N TRP A 143 -24.48 10.14 10.58
CA TRP A 143 -24.48 10.92 9.34
C TRP A 143 -25.52 12.04 9.33
N GLY A 144 -26.60 11.93 10.12
CA GLY A 144 -27.59 13.00 10.26
C GLY A 144 -27.07 14.26 10.94
N LEU A 145 -25.96 14.16 11.70
CA LEU A 145 -25.33 15.31 12.38
C LEU A 145 -24.26 16.00 11.51
N MET A 146 -23.92 15.43 10.36
CA MET A 146 -22.90 15.94 9.46
C MET A 146 -23.53 17.01 8.55
N THR A 147 -22.87 18.16 8.44
CA THR A 147 -23.33 19.22 7.53
C THR A 147 -23.18 18.78 6.08
N ASP A 148 -23.96 19.35 5.18
CA ASP A 148 -23.91 18.96 3.77
C ASP A 148 -22.54 19.30 3.13
N ASP A 149 -21.88 20.36 3.58
CA ASP A 149 -20.50 20.70 3.21
C ASP A 149 -19.51 19.59 3.58
N GLN A 150 -19.64 19.04 4.79
CA GLN A 150 -18.79 17.94 5.23
C GLN A 150 -19.04 16.68 4.40
N LYS A 151 -20.31 16.40 4.05
CA LYS A 151 -20.65 15.27 3.16
C LYS A 151 -20.09 15.48 1.76
N ARG A 152 -20.18 16.69 1.22
CA ARG A 152 -19.58 17.08 -0.06
C ARG A 152 -18.06 16.90 -0.02
N MET A 153 -17.40 17.33 1.05
CA MET A 153 -15.97 17.11 1.23
C MET A 153 -15.63 15.62 1.32
N ALA A 154 -16.38 14.83 2.09
CA ALA A 154 -16.15 13.39 2.19
C ALA A 154 -16.27 12.69 0.81
N TYR A 155 -17.26 13.10 0.01
CA TYR A 155 -17.41 12.64 -1.35
C TYR A 155 -16.23 13.08 -2.24
N TYR A 156 -15.80 14.34 -2.13
CA TYR A 156 -14.66 14.87 -2.87
C TYR A 156 -13.37 14.11 -2.54
N ILE A 157 -13.05 13.92 -1.25
CA ILE A 157 -11.89 13.14 -0.80
C ILE A 157 -11.93 11.71 -1.38
N SER A 158 -13.11 11.09 -1.44
CA SER A 158 -13.23 9.70 -1.90
C SER A 158 -13.16 9.55 -3.42
N TYR A 159 -13.76 10.47 -4.18
CA TYR A 159 -14.06 10.25 -5.61
C TYR A 159 -13.61 11.36 -6.55
N ALA A 160 -13.19 12.53 -6.06
CA ALA A 160 -12.74 13.61 -6.93
C ALA A 160 -11.41 13.29 -7.62
N ASN A 161 -11.07 14.11 -8.62
CA ASN A 161 -9.86 13.98 -9.42
C ASN A 161 -8.65 14.53 -8.66
N TRP A 162 -8.20 13.83 -7.63
CA TRP A 162 -6.97 14.15 -6.89
C TRP A 162 -6.18 12.87 -6.57
N GLY A 163 -4.88 13.01 -6.27
CA GLY A 163 -3.97 11.89 -6.01
C GLY A 163 -3.94 10.91 -7.19
N PRO A 164 -4.31 9.63 -7.01
CA PRO A 164 -4.32 8.67 -8.11
C PRO A 164 -5.25 9.03 -9.28
N ARG A 165 -6.21 9.94 -9.10
CA ARG A 165 -7.23 10.30 -10.10
C ARG A 165 -6.94 11.63 -10.83
N GLU A 166 -5.76 12.23 -10.63
CA GLU A 166 -5.42 13.55 -11.21
C GLU A 166 -5.39 13.57 -12.73
N THR A 167 -5.03 12.45 -13.37
CA THR A 167 -4.98 12.32 -14.83
C THR A 167 -6.32 11.98 -15.49
N LEU A 168 -7.40 11.93 -14.73
CA LEU A 168 -8.76 11.84 -15.26
C LEU A 168 -9.26 13.25 -15.60
N SER A 169 -9.98 13.40 -16.70
CA SER A 169 -10.44 14.73 -17.14
C SER A 169 -11.38 15.37 -16.10
N GLU A 170 -11.13 16.66 -15.79
CA GLU A 170 -11.98 17.47 -14.88
C GLU A 170 -13.42 17.65 -15.37
N GLY A 171 -13.67 17.31 -16.64
CA GLY A 171 -14.99 17.39 -17.27
C GLY A 171 -16.06 16.59 -16.52
N SER A 172 -15.67 15.50 -15.84
CA SER A 172 -16.58 14.66 -15.08
C SER A 172 -17.06 15.25 -13.75
N THR A 173 -16.25 16.13 -13.14
CA THR A 173 -16.48 16.62 -11.78
C THR A 173 -17.10 18.01 -11.76
N LYS A 174 -16.87 18.84 -12.79
CA LYS A 174 -17.31 20.24 -12.81
C LYS A 174 -18.64 20.46 -13.53
N TYR A 175 -18.98 19.59 -14.48
CA TYR A 175 -20.22 19.65 -15.26
C TYR A 175 -20.89 18.29 -15.19
N GLY A 176 -21.95 18.15 -14.39
CA GLY A 176 -22.67 16.89 -14.13
C GLY A 176 -23.34 16.21 -15.33
N ASN A 177 -22.93 16.56 -16.55
CA ASN A 177 -23.38 16.01 -17.83
C ASN A 177 -22.36 15.08 -18.48
N VAL A 178 -21.13 14.96 -17.96
CA VAL A 178 -20.11 14.03 -18.46
C VAL A 178 -19.91 12.95 -17.40
N PRO A 179 -20.14 11.66 -17.73
CA PRO A 179 -19.89 10.60 -16.77
C PRO A 179 -18.38 10.51 -16.50
N PRO A 180 -17.97 10.15 -15.28
CA PRO A 180 -16.56 9.96 -15.00
C PRO A 180 -16.02 8.79 -15.80
N GLU A 181 -14.82 9.00 -16.38
CA GLU A 181 -14.22 8.05 -17.33
C GLU A 181 -14.04 6.68 -16.71
N ASP A 182 -13.72 6.61 -15.41
CA ASP A 182 -13.49 5.38 -14.64
C ASP A 182 -14.71 4.46 -14.52
N LEU A 183 -15.92 4.97 -14.79
CA LEU A 183 -17.14 4.20 -14.73
C LEU A 183 -17.63 3.83 -16.15
N PRO A 184 -18.11 2.58 -16.36
CA PRO A 184 -18.67 2.14 -17.65
C PRO A 184 -20.07 2.71 -17.95
N PHE A 185 -20.38 3.91 -17.45
CA PHE A 185 -21.68 4.53 -17.66
C PHE A 185 -21.64 5.45 -18.89
N ALA A 186 -22.37 5.06 -19.93
CA ALA A 186 -22.64 5.96 -21.05
C ALA A 186 -23.87 6.82 -20.70
N LEU A 187 -23.79 8.12 -20.96
CA LEU A 187 -24.94 9.02 -20.96
C LEU A 187 -25.46 9.17 -22.40
N PRO A 188 -26.80 9.09 -22.62
CA PRO A 188 -27.84 8.73 -21.65
C PRO A 188 -27.77 7.25 -21.25
N SER A 189 -28.21 6.94 -20.01
CA SER A 189 -28.20 5.55 -19.54
C SER A 189 -29.13 4.70 -20.41
N LYS A 190 -28.63 3.55 -20.89
CA LYS A 190 -29.43 2.63 -21.75
C LYS A 190 -30.73 2.18 -21.08
N LEU A 191 -30.75 2.13 -19.75
CA LEU A 191 -31.92 1.79 -18.94
C LEU A 191 -32.98 2.90 -18.92
N ALA A 192 -32.59 4.18 -19.03
CA ALA A 192 -33.56 5.27 -19.16
C ALA A 192 -34.31 5.24 -20.50
N MET A 193 -33.71 4.60 -21.52
CA MET A 193 -34.33 4.45 -22.85
C MET A 193 -35.24 3.23 -22.98
N VAL A 194 -35.12 2.24 -22.10
CA VAL A 194 -35.84 0.97 -22.19
C VAL A 194 -36.69 0.81 -20.93
N ASN A 195 -38.01 0.92 -21.04
CA ASN A 195 -38.95 0.66 -19.94
C ASN A 195 -38.71 -0.73 -19.35
N PRO A 196 -37.98 -0.86 -18.21
CA PRO A 196 -37.53 -2.15 -17.77
C PRO A 196 -38.72 -2.92 -17.18
N THR A 197 -39.00 -4.10 -17.73
CA THR A 197 -40.04 -5.01 -17.22
C THR A 197 -39.42 -5.96 -16.20
N ALA A 198 -40.21 -6.54 -15.29
CA ALA A 198 -39.71 -7.53 -14.31
C ALA A 198 -38.99 -8.74 -14.92
N LEU A 199 -39.15 -8.99 -16.23
CA LEU A 199 -38.49 -10.04 -17.00
C LEU A 199 -37.15 -9.61 -17.62
N THR A 200 -36.75 -8.34 -17.53
CA THR A 200 -35.50 -7.88 -18.15
C THR A 200 -34.30 -8.47 -17.42
N LYS A 201 -33.50 -9.27 -18.15
CA LYS A 201 -32.29 -9.90 -17.62
C LYS A 201 -31.21 -8.84 -17.39
N ILE A 202 -30.73 -8.75 -16.16
CA ILE A 202 -29.63 -7.85 -15.79
C ILE A 202 -28.31 -8.49 -16.24
N HIS A 203 -27.54 -7.75 -17.05
CA HIS A 203 -26.21 -8.15 -17.48
C HIS A 203 -25.14 -7.43 -16.66
N LYS A 204 -23.97 -8.07 -16.49
CA LYS A 204 -22.80 -7.43 -15.90
C LYS A 204 -22.35 -6.28 -16.82
N LEU A 205 -21.95 -5.16 -16.22
CA LEU A 205 -21.33 -4.04 -16.94
C LEU A 205 -20.02 -4.51 -17.61
N PRO A 206 -19.62 -3.89 -18.73
CA PRO A 206 -18.33 -4.20 -19.34
C PRO A 206 -17.20 -3.89 -18.36
N ASP A 207 -16.19 -4.76 -18.35
CA ASP A 207 -14.99 -4.54 -17.54
C ASP A 207 -14.19 -3.38 -18.16
N VAL A 208 -13.77 -2.43 -17.33
CA VAL A 208 -13.07 -1.20 -17.74
C VAL A 208 -11.61 -1.31 -17.32
N ASP A 209 -10.70 -1.13 -18.29
CA ASP A 209 -9.27 -1.05 -17.99
C ASP A 209 -8.92 0.34 -17.44
N LEU A 210 -8.81 0.44 -16.12
CA LEU A 210 -8.51 1.68 -15.40
C LEU A 210 -7.13 2.26 -15.75
N LEU A 211 -6.21 1.44 -16.28
CA LEU A 211 -4.84 1.85 -16.59
C LEU A 211 -4.73 2.52 -17.96
N GLN A 212 -5.66 2.25 -18.87
CA GLN A 212 -5.63 2.73 -20.26
C GLN A 212 -6.79 3.65 -20.60
N ILE A 213 -7.50 4.15 -19.59
CA ILE A 213 -8.78 4.79 -19.79
C ILE A 213 -8.66 6.21 -20.37
N SER A 214 -7.72 6.98 -19.84
CA SER A 214 -7.42 8.35 -20.27
C SER A 214 -6.04 8.39 -20.93
N GLU A 215 -5.80 9.40 -21.77
CA GLU A 215 -4.48 9.60 -22.38
C GLU A 215 -3.41 9.83 -21.30
N GLY A 216 -3.73 10.60 -20.26
CA GLY A 216 -2.85 10.80 -19.11
C GLY A 216 -2.50 9.48 -18.39
N ARG A 217 -3.49 8.60 -18.19
CA ARG A 217 -3.26 7.27 -17.61
C ARG A 217 -2.41 6.37 -18.49
N LYS A 218 -2.61 6.38 -19.80
CA LYS A 218 -1.75 5.65 -20.75
C LYS A 218 -0.31 6.12 -20.67
N GLU A 219 -0.09 7.42 -20.53
CA GLU A 219 1.25 8.00 -20.36
C GLU A 219 1.87 7.64 -19.02
N GLU A 220 1.13 7.73 -17.91
CA GLU A 220 1.57 7.27 -16.59
C GLU A 220 1.96 5.79 -16.63
N PHE A 221 1.10 4.94 -17.19
CA PHE A 221 1.35 3.50 -17.29
C PHE A 221 2.58 3.22 -18.16
N LYS A 222 2.73 3.93 -19.29
CA LYS A 222 3.92 3.85 -20.14
C LYS A 222 5.18 4.32 -19.40
N ASN A 223 5.07 5.36 -18.58
CA ASN A 223 6.17 5.84 -17.77
C ASN A 223 6.54 4.81 -16.68
N MET A 224 5.57 4.25 -15.96
CA MET A 224 5.82 3.24 -14.92
C MET A 224 6.39 1.94 -15.48
N THR A 225 5.85 1.42 -16.59
CA THR A 225 6.29 0.13 -17.15
C THR A 225 7.59 0.22 -17.95
N ARG A 226 7.87 1.37 -18.58
CA ARG A 226 9.01 1.51 -19.50
C ARG A 226 10.18 2.27 -18.91
N LYS A 227 9.95 3.17 -17.94
CA LYS A 227 11.02 3.91 -17.27
C LYS A 227 11.24 3.31 -15.88
N PHE A 228 12.18 2.36 -15.78
CA PHE A 228 12.75 2.01 -14.48
C PHE A 228 13.34 3.27 -13.82
N ASP A 229 13.13 3.39 -12.51
CA ASP A 229 13.75 4.42 -11.66
C ASP A 229 15.28 4.44 -11.92
N PRO A 230 15.90 5.61 -12.16
CA PRO A 230 17.35 5.72 -12.30
C PRO A 230 18.13 5.02 -11.18
N LEU A 231 17.63 5.02 -9.94
CA LEU A 231 18.27 4.34 -8.83
C LEU A 231 18.22 2.81 -9.00
N SER A 232 17.05 2.27 -9.36
CA SER A 232 16.93 0.83 -9.64
C SER A 232 17.81 0.40 -10.80
N LYS A 233 17.92 1.23 -11.86
CA LYS A 233 18.86 0.98 -12.97
C LYS A 233 20.30 0.95 -12.48
N ALA A 234 20.70 1.91 -11.65
CA ALA A 234 22.05 1.96 -11.08
C ALA A 234 22.37 0.69 -10.28
N VAL A 235 21.45 0.24 -9.42
CA VAL A 235 21.61 -1.00 -8.64
C VAL A 235 21.76 -2.22 -9.56
N ILE A 236 20.93 -2.32 -10.60
CA ILE A 236 21.04 -3.42 -11.59
C ILE A 236 22.40 -3.37 -12.29
N TYR A 237 22.87 -2.20 -12.70
CA TYR A 237 24.19 -2.05 -13.33
C TYR A 237 25.33 -2.39 -12.37
N PHE A 238 25.27 -1.97 -11.10
CA PHE A 238 26.27 -2.34 -10.09
C PHE A 238 26.29 -3.86 -9.87
N ALA A 239 25.14 -4.50 -9.78
CA ALA A 239 25.05 -5.95 -9.64
C ALA A 239 25.70 -6.66 -10.85
N LEU A 240 25.45 -6.16 -12.06
CA LEU A 240 26.04 -6.67 -13.29
C LEU A 240 27.57 -6.48 -13.30
N ILE A 241 28.06 -5.30 -12.90
CA ILE A 241 29.49 -4.99 -12.81
C ILE A 241 30.18 -5.87 -11.77
N ILE A 242 29.60 -6.03 -10.57
CA ILE A 242 30.15 -6.90 -9.52
C ILE A 242 30.19 -8.35 -9.99
N SER A 243 29.14 -8.81 -10.70
CA SER A 243 29.12 -10.15 -11.29
C SER A 243 30.22 -10.31 -12.35
N CYS A 244 30.41 -9.33 -13.24
CA CYS A 244 31.51 -9.35 -14.20
C CYS A 244 32.88 -9.31 -13.52
N LEU A 245 33.06 -8.52 -12.47
CA LEU A 245 34.31 -8.47 -11.69
C LEU A 245 34.57 -9.79 -10.96
N ALA A 246 33.54 -10.44 -10.44
CA ALA A 246 33.66 -11.75 -9.82
C ALA A 246 34.12 -12.80 -10.84
N LEU A 247 33.53 -12.81 -12.03
CA LEU A 247 33.93 -13.69 -13.14
C LEU A 247 35.33 -13.36 -13.65
N TRP A 248 35.70 -12.08 -13.72
CA TRP A 248 37.02 -11.64 -14.14
C TRP A 248 38.09 -12.05 -13.12
N ARG A 249 37.81 -11.87 -11.82
CA ARG A 249 38.64 -12.36 -10.72
C ARG A 249 38.82 -13.87 -10.81
N ASP A 250 37.73 -14.62 -10.96
CA ASP A 250 37.77 -16.09 -11.05
C ASP A 250 38.61 -16.59 -12.23
N LYS A 251 38.62 -15.85 -13.35
CA LYS A 251 39.50 -16.14 -14.48
C LYS A 251 40.95 -15.71 -14.29
N LEU A 252 41.21 -14.64 -13.55
CA LEU A 252 42.55 -14.07 -13.37
C LEU A 252 43.33 -14.85 -12.31
N TYR A 253 42.67 -15.23 -11.22
CA TYR A 253 43.18 -16.11 -10.18
C TYR A 253 42.75 -17.54 -10.54
N GLY A 254 43.45 -18.15 -11.51
CA GLY A 254 43.19 -19.53 -11.90
C GLY A 254 43.24 -20.51 -10.71
N GLU A 255 42.74 -21.72 -10.93
CA GLU A 255 42.63 -22.80 -9.92
C GLU A 255 43.91 -23.02 -9.09
N GLU A 256 45.08 -22.72 -9.65
CA GLU A 256 46.40 -22.85 -9.02
C GLU A 256 46.59 -21.99 -7.75
N ASP A 257 46.04 -20.77 -7.71
CA ASP A 257 46.14 -19.90 -6.52
C ASP A 257 45.10 -20.28 -5.45
N MET A 258 43.94 -20.82 -5.86
CA MET A 258 42.95 -21.39 -4.94
C MET A 258 43.45 -22.69 -4.30
N GLU A 259 44.27 -23.49 -5.00
CA GLU A 259 44.94 -24.66 -4.42
C GLU A 259 46.04 -24.27 -3.44
N ARG A 260 46.83 -23.23 -3.74
CA ARG A 260 47.79 -22.67 -2.76
C ARG A 260 47.09 -22.08 -1.53
N LEU A 261 45.99 -21.35 -1.71
CA LEU A 261 45.22 -20.81 -0.58
C LEU A 261 44.53 -21.92 0.24
N LYS A 262 44.13 -23.03 -0.41
CA LYS A 262 43.66 -24.24 0.28
C LYS A 262 44.77 -24.93 1.08
N HIS A 263 45.99 -24.92 0.55
CA HIS A 263 47.16 -25.53 1.18
C HIS A 263 47.78 -24.65 2.29
N GLU A 264 47.50 -23.34 2.28
CA GLU A 264 47.93 -22.36 3.29
C GLU A 264 46.86 -22.04 4.34
N LEU A 265 45.70 -22.71 4.35
CA LEU A 265 44.90 -22.77 5.57
C LEU A 265 45.78 -23.42 6.63
N PRO A 266 46.16 -22.72 7.72
CA PRO A 266 46.82 -23.39 8.82
C PRO A 266 45.80 -24.39 9.35
N GLU A 267 46.05 -25.68 9.07
CA GLU A 267 45.36 -26.81 9.66
C GLU A 267 45.67 -26.83 11.15
N SER A 268 45.18 -25.83 11.89
CA SER A 268 45.14 -25.92 13.32
C SER A 268 44.20 -27.10 13.62
N PRO A 269 44.67 -28.15 14.31
CA PRO A 269 43.83 -29.32 14.61
C PRO A 269 42.55 -28.92 15.36
N LEU A 270 42.54 -27.73 15.97
CA LEU A 270 41.38 -27.10 16.59
C LEU A 270 40.25 -26.77 15.60
N VAL A 271 40.53 -26.18 14.44
CA VAL A 271 39.48 -25.79 13.47
C VAL A 271 38.86 -27.03 12.81
N LEU A 272 39.66 -28.07 12.55
CA LEU A 272 39.15 -29.36 12.07
C LEU A 272 38.29 -30.08 13.12
N ALA A 273 38.68 -30.01 14.40
CA ALA A 273 37.89 -30.57 15.49
C ALA A 273 36.55 -29.80 15.67
N GLU A 274 36.56 -28.48 15.51
CA GLU A 274 35.35 -27.64 15.59
C GLU A 274 34.38 -27.97 14.44
N LEU A 275 34.89 -28.07 13.21
CA LEU A 275 34.09 -28.46 12.04
C LEU A 275 33.49 -29.86 12.19
N LYS A 276 34.28 -30.82 12.69
CA LYS A 276 33.78 -32.18 12.95
C LYS A 276 32.68 -32.17 14.01
N ARG A 277 32.85 -31.39 15.08
CA ARG A 277 31.84 -31.23 16.14
C ARG A 277 30.56 -30.57 15.61
N GLN A 278 30.67 -29.62 14.68
CA GLN A 278 29.49 -29.03 14.02
C GLN A 278 28.75 -30.03 13.14
N GLN A 279 29.47 -30.85 12.35
CA GLN A 279 28.86 -31.88 11.53
C GLN A 279 28.12 -32.93 12.38
N GLU A 280 28.76 -33.39 13.47
CA GLU A 280 28.13 -34.32 14.42
C GLU A 280 26.83 -33.73 15.00
N TYR A 281 26.81 -32.44 15.33
CA TYR A 281 25.62 -31.76 15.85
C TYR A 281 24.50 -31.64 14.79
N GLU A 282 24.83 -31.34 13.54
CA GLU A 282 23.86 -31.29 12.45
C GLU A 282 23.26 -32.67 12.16
N ASP A 283 24.07 -33.72 12.18
CA ASP A 283 23.63 -35.09 11.99
C ASP A 283 22.71 -35.56 13.14
N GLU A 284 23.05 -35.21 14.38
CA GLU A 284 22.17 -35.44 15.54
C GLU A 284 20.81 -34.74 15.39
N GLN A 285 20.79 -33.48 14.93
CA GLN A 285 19.53 -32.77 14.69
C GLN A 285 18.71 -33.40 13.57
N ARG A 286 19.34 -33.88 12.50
CA ARG A 286 18.66 -34.58 11.41
C ARG A 286 18.02 -35.87 11.90
N LEU A 287 18.74 -36.65 12.72
CA LEU A 287 18.22 -37.88 13.31
C LEU A 287 17.05 -37.64 14.27
N ILE A 288 17.10 -36.58 15.09
CA ILE A 288 15.99 -36.20 15.97
C ILE A 288 14.76 -35.83 15.15
N LYS A 289 14.94 -35.04 14.09
CA LYS A 289 13.85 -34.61 13.21
C LYS A 289 13.20 -35.79 12.47
N GLU A 290 14.01 -36.73 11.98
CA GLU A 290 13.52 -37.94 11.31
C GLU A 290 12.73 -38.84 12.28
N LYS A 291 13.18 -38.99 13.52
CA LYS A 291 12.43 -39.72 14.56
C LYS A 291 11.08 -39.07 14.87
N GLN A 292 11.03 -37.75 15.00
CA GLN A 292 9.78 -37.02 15.23
C GLN A 292 8.80 -37.20 14.06
N GLU A 293 9.30 -37.11 12.82
CA GLU A 293 8.46 -37.32 11.64
C GLU A 293 7.93 -38.76 11.54
N GLN A 294 8.74 -39.75 11.93
CA GLN A 294 8.29 -41.14 12.02
C GLN A 294 7.19 -41.33 13.09
N GLU A 295 7.37 -40.78 14.29
CA GLU A 295 6.36 -40.83 15.36
C GLU A 295 5.05 -40.15 14.96
N GLU A 296 5.11 -39.01 14.25
CA GLU A 296 3.92 -38.34 13.73
C GLU A 296 3.20 -39.17 12.67
N ARG A 297 3.95 -39.80 11.75
CA ARG A 297 3.38 -40.71 10.74
C ARG A 297 2.68 -41.90 11.40
N GLU A 298 3.29 -42.49 12.43
CA GLU A 298 2.67 -43.58 13.18
C GLU A 298 1.37 -43.13 13.88
N ARG A 299 1.38 -41.95 14.52
CA ARG A 299 0.17 -41.38 15.15
C ARG A 299 -0.97 -41.17 14.15
N LEU A 300 -0.67 -40.64 12.97
CA LEU A 300 -1.66 -40.43 11.91
C LEU A 300 -2.25 -41.75 11.41
N THR A 301 -1.41 -42.79 11.24
CA THR A 301 -1.91 -44.11 10.82
C THR A 301 -2.83 -44.74 11.88
N LEU A 302 -2.49 -44.61 13.17
CA LEU A 302 -3.33 -45.11 14.27
C LEU A 302 -4.68 -44.36 14.34
N GLU A 303 -4.69 -43.04 14.14
CA GLU A 303 -5.92 -42.25 14.12
C GLU A 303 -6.82 -42.63 12.93
N GLU A 304 -6.23 -42.85 11.76
CA GLU A 304 -6.96 -43.32 10.59
C GLU A 304 -7.58 -44.70 10.81
N GLU A 305 -6.86 -45.64 11.45
CA GLU A 305 -7.41 -46.94 11.82
C GLU A 305 -8.55 -46.84 12.84
N GLN A 306 -8.43 -45.97 13.85
CA GLN A 306 -9.49 -45.74 14.83
C GLN A 306 -10.74 -45.13 14.19
N SER A 307 -10.58 -44.15 13.30
CA SER A 307 -11.71 -43.54 12.59
C SER A 307 -12.47 -44.57 11.74
N LYS A 308 -11.77 -45.43 11.00
CA LYS A 308 -12.35 -46.55 10.22
C LYS A 308 -13.10 -47.56 11.10
N ARG A 309 -12.56 -47.91 12.27
CA ARG A 309 -13.23 -48.80 13.23
C ARG A 309 -14.50 -48.18 13.83
N SER A 310 -14.51 -46.85 14.07
CA SER A 310 -15.67 -46.14 14.60
C SER A 310 -16.78 -45.93 13.55
N SER A 311 -16.42 -45.74 12.27
CA SER A 311 -17.40 -45.59 11.18
C SER A 311 -18.06 -46.91 10.78
N ALA A 312 -17.35 -48.04 10.85
CA ALA A 312 -17.90 -49.36 10.53
C ALA A 312 -19.04 -49.80 11.46
N LYS A 313 -19.01 -49.40 12.75
CA LYS A 313 -20.06 -49.73 13.73
C LYS A 313 -21.39 -49.01 13.50
N LYS A 314 -21.40 -47.90 12.77
CA LYS A 314 -22.61 -47.09 12.53
C LYS A 314 -23.52 -47.66 11.43
N TRP A 315 -22.98 -48.44 10.49
CA TRP A 315 -23.77 -49.08 9.43
C TRP A 315 -24.60 -50.26 9.92
N TYR A 316 -24.16 -50.95 10.98
CA TYR A 316 -24.86 -52.14 11.50
C TYR A 316 -26.22 -51.83 12.15
N TYR A 317 -26.46 -50.56 12.53
CA TYR A 317 -27.73 -50.14 13.15
C TYR A 317 -28.81 -49.68 12.15
N LEU A 318 -28.52 -49.61 10.85
CA LEU A 318 -29.50 -49.15 9.85
C LEU A 318 -30.42 -50.26 9.32
N TRP A 319 -30.15 -51.53 9.64
CA TRP A 319 -30.91 -52.71 9.16
C TRP A 319 -31.78 -53.38 10.24
N LEU A 320 -31.85 -52.80 11.43
CA LEU A 320 -32.57 -53.37 12.58
C LEU A 320 -33.90 -52.67 12.91
N ARG A 321 -34.52 -51.97 11.94
CA ARG A 321 -35.83 -51.34 12.13
C ARG A 321 -36.83 -51.75 11.07
#